data_AF-A0A523JSL2-F1
#
_entry.id   AF-A0A523JSL2-F1
#
_cell.length_a   1.000
_cell.length_b   1.000
_cell.length_c   1.000
_cell.angle_alpha   90.00
_cell.angle_beta   90.00
_cell.angle_gamma   90.00
#
_symmetry.space_group_name_H-M   'P 1'
#
loop_
_entity.id
_entity.type
_entity.pdbx_description
1 polymer ?
#
loop_
_entity_poly.entity_id
_entity_poly.type
_entity_poly.pdbx_seq_one_letter_code
_entity_poly.pdbx_strand_id
1 'polypeptide(L)'
;MTESPINIAYRIETDRLLVRCWSPADAPVLRAALDESDQHLRPWIPWMKDEPKSLDETAAGLRIKRATTIWARISGMPFSTARSKR
;
A
#
# COMPACT_ATOMS: atom_id res chain seq x y z
N MET A 1 -12.32 21.84 26.55
CA MET A 1 -12.17 21.43 25.14
C MET A 1 -11.68 19.99 25.11
N THR A 2 -12.58 19.03 25.31
CA THR A 2 -12.28 17.60 25.23
C THR A 2 -12.11 17.20 23.77
N GLU A 3 -10.90 16.77 23.42
CA GLU A 3 -10.56 16.24 22.11
C GLU A 3 -11.36 14.95 21.85
N SER A 4 -12.08 14.92 20.73
CA SER A 4 -12.86 13.75 20.32
C SER A 4 -11.89 12.67 19.83
N PRO A 5 -12.00 11.41 20.28
CA PRO A 5 -11.11 10.36 19.78
C PRO A 5 -11.33 10.22 18.27
N ILE A 6 -10.26 10.33 17.48
CA ILE A 6 -10.32 10.03 16.05
C ILE A 6 -10.70 8.55 15.90
N ASN A 7 -11.94 8.32 15.49
CA ASN A 7 -12.41 7.00 15.11
C ASN A 7 -11.90 6.70 13.69
N ILE A 8 -10.87 5.86 13.59
CA ILE A 8 -10.37 5.40 12.30
C ILE A 8 -11.34 4.35 11.71
N ALA A 9 -12.08 4.76 10.68
CA ALA A 9 -12.95 3.82 9.97
C ALA A 9 -12.11 2.79 9.18
N TYR A 10 -12.19 1.52 9.57
CA TYR A 10 -11.52 0.41 8.89
C TYR A 10 -12.16 0.03 7.54
N ARG A 11 -13.42 0.43 7.35
CA ARG A 11 -14.23 0.16 6.17
C ARG A 11 -15.19 1.32 5.95
N ILE A 12 -15.22 1.86 4.74
CA ILE A 12 -16.17 2.89 4.30
C ILE A 12 -16.83 2.35 3.04
N GLU A 13 -18.16 2.27 3.04
CA GLU A 13 -18.94 1.67 1.96
C GLU A 13 -20.05 2.63 1.56
N THR A 14 -20.16 2.86 0.26
CA THR A 14 -21.28 3.53 -0.40
C THR A 14 -21.86 2.57 -1.44
N ASP A 15 -22.97 2.95 -2.08
CA ASP A 15 -23.63 2.13 -3.10
C ASP A 15 -22.70 1.69 -4.26
N ARG A 16 -21.61 2.44 -4.52
CA ARG A 16 -20.70 2.19 -5.65
C ARG A 16 -19.22 2.08 -5.26
N LEU A 17 -18.87 2.31 -4.01
CA LEU A 17 -17.46 2.39 -3.59
C LEU A 17 -17.26 1.71 -2.24
N LEU A 18 -16.27 0.83 -2.19
CA LEU A 18 -15.76 0.24 -0.97
C LEU A 18 -14.31 0.69 -0.76
N VAL A 19 -14.06 1.41 0.32
CA VAL A 19 -12.71 1.74 0.80
C VAL A 19 -12.41 0.89 2.03
N ARG A 20 -11.33 0.12 1.95
CA ARG A 20 -10.85 -0.75 3.02
C ARG A 20 -9.35 -0.97 2.93
N CYS A 21 -8.77 -1.57 3.96
CA CYS A 21 -7.40 -2.05 3.89
C CYS A 21 -7.25 -3.14 2.80
N TRP A 22 -6.24 -3.04 1.95
CA TRP A 22 -5.88 -4.04 0.94
C TRP A 22 -5.61 -5.41 1.56
N SER A 23 -5.92 -6.50 0.87
CA SER A 23 -5.68 -7.92 1.20
C SER A 23 -4.70 -8.54 0.21
N PRO A 24 -3.88 -9.54 0.58
CA PRO A 24 -3.01 -10.21 -0.37
C PRO A 24 -3.77 -10.83 -1.57
N ALA A 25 -5.03 -11.21 -1.35
CA ALA A 25 -5.92 -11.72 -2.38
C ALA A 25 -6.27 -10.67 -3.47
N ASP A 26 -6.06 -9.39 -3.19
CA ASP A 26 -6.35 -8.31 -4.14
C ASP A 26 -5.22 -8.05 -5.14
N ALA A 27 -4.10 -8.76 -5.01
CA ALA A 27 -2.95 -8.55 -5.89
C ALA A 27 -3.31 -8.60 -7.39
N PRO A 28 -4.18 -9.51 -7.88
CA PRO A 28 -4.60 -9.51 -9.28
C PRO A 28 -5.35 -8.24 -9.69
N VAL A 29 -6.29 -7.76 -8.85
CA VAL A 29 -7.09 -6.55 -9.13
C VAL A 29 -6.21 -5.31 -9.12
N LEU A 30 -5.30 -5.21 -8.14
CA LEU A 30 -4.33 -4.11 -8.09
C LEU A 30 -3.42 -4.12 -9.31
N ARG A 31 -2.91 -5.30 -9.71
CA ARG A 31 -2.03 -5.43 -10.87
C ARG A 31 -2.71 -4.97 -12.15
N ALA A 32 -3.94 -5.44 -12.39
CA ALA A 32 -4.74 -5.04 -13.54
C ALA A 32 -4.95 -3.52 -13.61
N ALA A 33 -5.32 -2.89 -12.49
CA ALA A 33 -5.55 -1.43 -12.44
C ALA A 33 -4.27 -0.62 -12.70
N LEU A 34 -3.12 -1.08 -12.18
CA LEU A 34 -1.84 -0.44 -12.42
C LEU A 34 -1.38 -0.62 -13.88
N ASP A 35 -1.63 -1.77 -14.48
CA ASP A 35 -1.24 -2.05 -15.86
C ASP A 35 -2.08 -1.22 -16.85
N GLU A 36 -3.38 -1.09 -16.60
CA GLU A 36 -4.28 -0.21 -17.37
C GLU A 36 -3.88 1.27 -17.27
N SER A 37 -3.36 1.68 -16.11
CA SER A 37 -3.03 3.08 -15.83
C SER A 37 -1.53 3.41 -15.98
N ASP A 38 -0.70 2.46 -16.40
CA ASP A 38 0.76 2.49 -16.25
C ASP A 38 1.40 3.79 -16.78
N GLN A 39 1.12 4.12 -18.04
CA GLN A 39 1.65 5.32 -18.70
C GLN A 39 1.28 6.62 -17.97
N HIS A 40 0.08 6.67 -17.40
CA HIS A 40 -0.41 7.84 -16.68
C HIS A 40 0.22 7.94 -15.28
N LEU A 41 0.52 6.82 -14.63
CA LEU A 41 1.02 6.81 -13.25
C LEU A 41 2.54 7.06 -13.16
N ARG A 42 3.31 6.58 -14.15
CA ARG A 42 4.79 6.67 -14.14
C ARG A 42 5.37 8.06 -13.88
N PRO A 43 4.83 9.16 -14.44
CA PRO A 43 5.35 10.51 -14.17
C PRO A 43 5.14 10.98 -12.73
N TRP A 44 4.08 10.49 -12.05
CA TRP A 44 3.62 11.03 -10.77
C TRP A 44 3.96 10.16 -9.58
N ILE A 45 4.17 8.87 -9.81
CA ILE A 45 4.31 7.88 -8.76
C ILE A 45 5.74 7.32 -8.78
N PRO A 46 6.64 7.76 -7.89
CA PRO A 46 8.06 7.40 -7.95
C PRO A 46 8.36 5.90 -7.89
N TRP A 47 7.50 5.10 -7.25
CA TRP A 47 7.68 3.65 -7.15
C TRP A 47 7.22 2.88 -8.39
N MET A 48 6.53 3.52 -9.35
CA MET A 48 6.16 2.89 -10.63
C MET A 48 7.37 2.56 -11.50
N LYS A 49 8.54 3.14 -11.22
CA LYS A 49 9.80 2.78 -11.91
C LYS A 49 10.21 1.31 -11.69
N ASP A 50 9.76 0.70 -10.58
CA ASP A 50 10.06 -0.67 -10.21
C ASP A 50 8.94 -1.65 -10.64
N GLU A 51 8.00 -1.19 -11.47
CA GLU A 51 6.88 -1.97 -12.02
C GLU A 51 7.14 -2.37 -13.49
N PRO A 52 6.66 -3.55 -13.94
CA PRO A 52 5.70 -4.44 -13.26
C PRO A 52 6.34 -5.46 -12.31
N LYS A 53 5.77 -5.60 -11.12
CA LYS A 53 6.03 -6.72 -10.20
C LYS A 53 5.18 -7.94 -10.53
N SER A 54 5.67 -9.13 -10.17
CA SER A 54 4.87 -10.36 -10.21
C SER A 54 3.68 -10.29 -9.24
N LEU A 55 2.69 -11.17 -9.44
CA LEU A 55 1.54 -11.27 -8.52
C LEU A 55 1.97 -11.63 -7.11
N ASP A 56 2.96 -12.51 -6.95
CA ASP A 56 3.47 -12.93 -5.64
C ASP A 56 4.18 -11.79 -4.90
N GLU A 57 5.02 -11.02 -5.61
CA GLU A 57 5.66 -9.83 -5.05
C GLU A 57 4.63 -8.76 -4.67
N THR A 58 3.60 -8.58 -5.50
CA THR A 58 2.48 -7.68 -5.22
C THR A 58 1.74 -8.11 -3.95
N ALA A 59 1.37 -9.39 -3.85
CA ALA A 59 0.70 -9.96 -2.69
C ALA A 59 1.57 -9.87 -1.42
N ALA A 60 2.87 -10.12 -1.52
CA ALA A 60 3.81 -9.93 -0.41
C ALA A 60 3.88 -8.46 0.04
N GLY A 61 3.92 -7.51 -0.89
CA GLY A 61 3.84 -6.08 -0.60
C GLY A 61 2.55 -5.69 0.14
N LEU A 62 1.40 -6.24 -0.26
CA LEU A 62 0.12 -6.02 0.41
C LEU A 62 0.11 -6.58 1.85
N ARG A 63 0.75 -7.72 2.11
CA ARG A 63 0.90 -8.26 3.48
C ARG A 63 1.63 -7.29 4.40
N ILE A 64 2.76 -6.74 3.93
CA ILE A 64 3.59 -5.81 4.72
C ILE A 64 2.82 -4.51 5.02
N LYS A 65 2.12 -3.97 4.02
CA LYS A 65 1.31 -2.74 4.17
C LYS A 65 0.17 -2.91 5.18
N ARG A 66 -0.43 -4.12 5.27
CA ARG A 66 -1.42 -4.46 6.32
C ARG A 66 -0.80 -4.64 7.69
N ALA A 67 0.32 -5.35 7.77
CA ALA A 67 0.95 -5.74 9.03
C ALA A 67 1.67 -4.56 9.73
N THR A 68 1.95 -3.48 9.01
CA THR A 68 2.66 -2.33 9.57
C THR A 68 1.71 -1.42 10.35
N THR A 69 1.35 -1.88 11.53
CA THR A 69 1.13 -1.02 12.70
C THR A 69 2.29 -1.36 13.64
N ILE A 70 3.26 -0.44 13.81
CA ILE A 70 4.33 -0.37 14.87
C ILE A 70 5.76 -0.03 14.39
N TRP A 71 6.19 -0.24 13.13
CA TRP A 71 7.60 0.06 12.81
C TRP A 71 7.94 1.56 12.65
N ALA A 72 6.97 2.42 12.29
CA ALA A 72 7.23 3.85 12.07
C ALA A 72 7.19 4.71 13.35
N ARG A 73 6.67 4.20 14.49
CA ARG A 73 6.45 5.02 15.70
C ARG A 73 7.54 4.87 16.76
N ILE A 74 8.38 3.82 16.73
CA ILE A 74 9.37 3.54 17.79
C ILE A 74 10.82 3.87 17.38
N SER A 75 11.20 3.85 16.11
CA SER A 75 12.63 3.83 15.73
C SER A 75 13.21 5.12 15.12
N GLY A 76 12.43 6.17 14.85
CA GLY A 76 12.99 7.46 14.42
C GLY A 76 14.00 7.40 13.25
N MET A 77 13.87 6.44 12.33
CA MET A 77 14.81 6.24 11.22
C MET A 77 14.11 6.32 9.85
N PRO A 78 14.75 6.95 8.85
CA PRO A 78 14.17 7.12 7.52
C PRO A 78 14.06 5.80 6.75
N PHE A 79 13.02 5.73 5.91
CA PHE A 79 12.74 4.67 4.95
C PHE A 79 13.80 4.65 3.84
N SER A 80 15.02 4.27 4.17
CA SER A 80 16.05 3.95 3.20
C SER A 80 17.08 3.09 3.90
N THR A 81 17.07 1.81 3.55
CA THR A 81 18.24 1.02 3.08
C THR A 81 18.04 -0.43 3.51
N ALA A 82 17.60 -1.29 2.58
CA ALA A 82 17.73 -2.73 2.74
C ALA A 82 17.68 -3.45 1.38
N ARG A 83 18.75 -3.32 0.59
CA ARG A 83 19.22 -4.44 -0.23
C ARG A 83 20.73 -4.32 -0.47
N SER A 84 21.50 -4.83 0.48
CA SER A 84 22.85 -5.34 0.22
C SER A 84 23.16 -6.36 1.31
N LYS A 85 22.98 -7.64 0.98
CA LYS A 85 23.71 -8.73 1.62
C LYS A 85 24.62 -9.31 0.54
N ARG A 86 25.90 -8.96 0.65
CA ARG A 86 26.99 -9.93 0.43
C ARG A 86 27.39 -10.43 1.81
#